data_AF-A0A211YN13-F1
#
_entry.id   AF-A0A211YN13-F1
#
_cell.length_a   1.000
_cell.length_b   1.000
_cell.length_c   1.000
_cell.angle_alpha   90.00
_cell.angle_beta   90.00
_cell.angle_gamma   90.00
#
_symmetry.space_group_name_H-M   'P 1'
#
loop_
_entity.id
_entity.type
_entity.pdbx_description
1 polymer ?
#
loop_
_entity_poly.entity_id
_entity_poly.type
_entity_poly.pdbx_seq_one_letter_code
_entity_poly.pdbx_strand_id
1 'polypeptide(L)'
;MDEGSGAEKAAEALRLNILARLAVEPATLHKLLDDLRYLEETGLQPPGYTLRDVLTELRLYRRAGIVYEDLATAKLYADLSILRPETRSTIYKLAATIAEVLGLERQAAETGILESSMSLHV
;
A
#
# COMPACT_ATOMS: atom_id res chain seq x y z
N MET A 1 5.11 27.11 -14.71
CA MET A 1 3.92 26.28 -14.91
C MET A 1 4.35 24.86 -14.62
N ASP A 2 3.79 24.27 -13.57
CA ASP A 2 4.34 23.14 -12.80
C ASP A 2 3.47 21.88 -13.00
N GLU A 3 3.07 21.60 -14.24
CA GLU A 3 2.17 20.49 -14.57
C GLU A 3 2.83 19.11 -14.35
N GLY A 4 4.17 19.04 -14.39
CA GLY A 4 4.92 17.81 -14.11
C GLY A 4 4.87 17.38 -12.64
N SER A 5 4.81 18.33 -11.71
CA SER A 5 4.84 18.09 -10.26
C SER A 5 3.57 17.41 -9.75
N GLY A 6 2.41 17.69 -10.36
CA GLY A 6 1.12 17.11 -9.94
C GLY A 6 0.97 15.63 -10.33
N ALA A 7 1.28 15.29 -11.58
CA ALA A 7 1.17 13.93 -12.08
C ALA A 7 2.19 12.98 -11.43
N GLU A 8 3.40 13.47 -11.15
CA GLU A 8 4.44 12.68 -10.49
C GLU A 8 4.08 12.39 -9.02
N LYS A 9 3.58 13.39 -8.28
CA LYS A 9 3.07 13.21 -6.91
C LYS A 9 1.90 12.25 -6.86
N ALA A 10 1.03 12.31 -7.85
CA ALA A 10 -0.08 11.37 -7.97
C ALA A 10 0.47 9.94 -8.15
N ALA A 11 1.33 9.70 -9.14
CA ALA A 11 1.93 8.38 -9.35
C ALA A 11 2.65 7.85 -8.09
N GLU A 12 3.37 8.71 -7.36
CA GLU A 12 3.99 8.35 -6.09
C GLU A 12 2.97 7.97 -5.00
N ALA A 13 1.88 8.72 -4.87
CA ALA A 13 0.82 8.40 -3.91
C ALA A 13 0.15 7.06 -4.21
N LEU A 14 -0.14 6.75 -5.49
CA LEU A 14 -0.67 5.44 -5.90
C LEU A 14 0.30 4.32 -5.51
N ARG A 15 1.58 4.48 -5.84
CA ARG A 15 2.65 3.52 -5.52
C ARG A 15 2.71 3.19 -4.04
N LEU A 16 2.75 4.22 -3.19
CA LEU A 16 2.78 4.05 -1.74
C LEU A 16 1.52 3.38 -1.21
N ASN A 17 0.33 3.73 -1.72
CA ASN A 17 -0.94 3.12 -1.29
C ASN A 17 -1.05 1.64 -1.67
N ILE A 18 -0.58 1.23 -2.86
CA ILE A 18 -0.54 -0.20 -3.25
C ILE A 18 0.31 -1.00 -2.25
N LEU A 19 1.53 -0.54 -1.98
CA LEU A 19 2.45 -1.26 -1.09
C LEU A 19 1.97 -1.23 0.36
N ALA A 20 1.46 -0.09 0.83
CA ALA A 20 0.92 0.04 2.18
C ALA A 20 -0.32 -0.83 2.37
N ARG A 21 -1.23 -0.92 1.38
CA ARG A 21 -2.37 -1.82 1.47
C ARG A 21 -1.95 -3.28 1.58
N LEU A 22 -0.99 -3.72 0.77
CA LEU A 22 -0.47 -5.09 0.84
C LEU A 22 0.35 -5.37 2.10
N ALA A 23 0.92 -4.32 2.73
CA ALA A 23 1.61 -4.43 4.00
C ALA A 23 0.67 -4.70 5.17
N VAL A 24 -0.58 -4.22 5.11
CA VAL A 24 -1.62 -4.53 6.12
C VAL A 24 -1.88 -6.03 6.14
N GLU A 25 -2.24 -6.58 4.97
CA GLU A 25 -2.43 -8.01 4.78
C GLU A 25 -2.35 -8.37 3.28
N PRO A 26 -1.97 -9.62 2.94
CA PRO A 26 -2.02 -10.12 1.58
C PRO A 26 -3.45 -10.20 1.03
N ALA A 27 -3.66 -9.71 -0.18
CA ALA A 27 -4.98 -9.57 -0.80
C ALA A 27 -5.01 -10.12 -2.22
N THR A 28 -6.18 -10.58 -2.68
CA THR A 28 -6.39 -10.85 -4.11
C THR A 28 -6.37 -9.55 -4.89
N LEU A 29 -6.11 -9.61 -6.21
CA LEU A 29 -6.15 -8.42 -7.08
C LEU A 29 -7.49 -7.68 -6.99
N HIS A 30 -8.61 -8.41 -6.95
CA HIS A 30 -9.93 -7.79 -6.86
C HIS A 30 -10.10 -7.01 -5.56
N LYS A 31 -9.74 -7.62 -4.42
CA LYS A 31 -9.84 -6.95 -3.12
C LYS A 31 -8.91 -5.73 -3.03
N LEU A 32 -7.69 -5.83 -3.55
CA LEU A 32 -6.77 -4.69 -3.63
C LEU A 32 -7.40 -3.52 -4.42
N LEU A 33 -8.04 -3.80 -5.57
CA LEU A 33 -8.67 -2.76 -6.39
C LEU A 33 -9.87 -2.12 -5.70
N ASP A 34 -10.70 -2.92 -5.03
CA ASP A 34 -11.84 -2.41 -4.26
C ASP A 34 -11.38 -1.53 -3.10
N ASP A 35 -10.33 -1.96 -2.38
CA ASP A 35 -9.77 -1.19 -1.28
C ASP A 35 -9.15 0.12 -1.77
N LEU A 36 -8.40 0.13 -2.88
CA LEU A 36 -7.85 1.36 -3.46
C LEU A 36 -8.95 2.32 -3.92
N ARG A 37 -10.05 1.81 -4.49
CA ARG A 37 -11.23 2.61 -4.85
C ARG A 37 -11.85 3.24 -3.59
N TYR A 38 -11.99 2.46 -2.53
CA TYR A 38 -12.52 2.96 -1.27
C TYR A 38 -11.61 4.04 -0.66
N LEU A 39 -10.29 3.85 -0.68
CA LEU A 39 -9.33 4.86 -0.21
C LEU A 39 -9.38 6.16 -1.00
N GLU A 40 -9.66 6.10 -2.31
CA GLU A 40 -9.95 7.27 -3.15
C GLU A 40 -11.23 7.97 -2.67
N GLU A 41 -12.31 7.22 -2.42
CA GLU A 41 -13.60 7.75 -1.95
C GLU A 41 -13.50 8.41 -0.55
N THR A 42 -12.63 7.92 0.32
CA THR A 42 -12.37 8.51 1.64
C THR A 42 -11.37 9.67 1.60
N GLY A 43 -10.81 9.99 0.43
CA GLY A 43 -9.83 11.07 0.26
C GLY A 43 -8.42 10.76 0.77
N LEU A 44 -8.10 9.48 1.04
CA LEU A 44 -6.76 9.06 1.46
C LEU A 44 -5.81 8.93 0.26
N GLN A 45 -6.36 8.77 -0.94
CA GLN A 45 -5.62 8.69 -2.19
C GLN A 45 -6.12 9.77 -3.18
N PRO A 46 -5.23 10.41 -3.97
CA PRO A 46 -5.67 11.37 -4.99
C PRO A 46 -6.59 10.70 -6.02
N PRO A 47 -7.57 11.42 -6.58
CA PRO A 47 -8.46 10.86 -7.57
C PRO A 47 -7.78 10.67 -8.93
N GLY A 48 -8.38 9.81 -9.75
CA GLY A 48 -8.09 9.77 -11.19
C GLY A 48 -7.10 8.70 -11.66
N TYR A 49 -6.68 7.77 -10.79
CA TYR A 49 -5.98 6.58 -11.25
C TYR A 49 -6.95 5.60 -11.91
N THR A 50 -6.52 5.06 -13.04
CA THR A 50 -7.27 4.04 -13.76
C THR A 50 -6.84 2.64 -13.30
N LEU A 51 -7.68 1.64 -13.55
CA LEU A 51 -7.31 0.23 -13.40
C LEU A 51 -5.98 -0.09 -14.13
N ARG A 52 -5.77 0.53 -15.29
CA ARG A 52 -4.55 0.36 -16.08
C ARG A 52 -3.31 0.85 -15.32
N ASP A 53 -3.42 1.94 -14.56
CA ASP A 53 -2.31 2.49 -13.79
C ASP A 53 -1.93 1.55 -12.65
N VAL A 54 -2.92 1.07 -11.90
CA VAL A 54 -2.71 0.07 -10.83
C VAL A 54 -2.04 -1.19 -11.37
N LEU A 55 -2.55 -1.73 -12.48
CA LEU A 55 -1.98 -2.92 -13.11
C LEU A 55 -0.58 -2.67 -13.67
N THR A 56 -0.29 -1.46 -14.14
CA THR A 56 1.04 -1.09 -14.62
C THR A 56 2.04 -1.06 -13.47
N GLU A 57 1.70 -0.42 -12.36
CA GLU A 57 2.55 -0.36 -11.16
C GLU A 57 2.75 -1.75 -10.55
N LEU A 58 1.71 -2.57 -10.45
CA LEU A 58 1.83 -3.96 -9.99
C LEU A 58 2.76 -4.80 -10.87
N ARG A 59 2.73 -4.61 -12.20
CA ARG A 59 3.68 -5.29 -13.11
C ARG A 59 5.11 -4.83 -12.87
N LEU A 60 5.34 -3.54 -12.60
CA LEU A 60 6.66 -3.02 -12.26
C LEU A 60 7.17 -3.62 -10.94
N TYR A 61 6.33 -3.67 -9.91
CA TYR A 61 6.68 -4.29 -8.63
C TYR A 61 6.96 -5.78 -8.74
N ARG A 62 6.20 -6.52 -9.57
CA ARG A 62 6.47 -7.94 -9.84
C ARG A 62 7.82 -8.16 -10.53
N ARG A 63 8.16 -7.31 -11.50
CA ARG A 63 9.48 -7.36 -12.16
C ARG A 63 10.63 -7.02 -11.22
N ALA A 64 10.39 -6.11 -10.27
CA ALA A 64 11.35 -5.73 -9.25
C ALA A 64 11.44 -6.72 -8.07
N GLY A 65 10.59 -7.75 -8.02
CA GLY A 65 10.52 -8.70 -6.91
C GLY A 65 9.89 -8.14 -5.63
N ILE A 66 9.31 -6.94 -5.67
CA ILE A 66 8.67 -6.28 -4.51
C ILE A 66 7.30 -6.90 -4.24
N VAL A 67 6.57 -7.26 -5.29
CA VAL A 67 5.26 -7.92 -5.17
C VAL A 67 5.33 -9.29 -5.83
N TYR A 68 4.81 -10.31 -5.17
CA TYR A 68 4.67 -11.65 -5.72
C TYR A 68 3.27 -12.19 -5.47
N GLU A 69 2.88 -13.18 -6.26
CA GLU A 69 1.56 -13.81 -6.18
C GLU A 69 1.76 -15.25 -5.74
N ASP A 70 1.09 -15.64 -4.66
CA ASP A 70 0.98 -17.04 -4.28
C ASP A 70 -0.03 -17.74 -5.21
N LEU A 71 0.44 -18.73 -5.95
CA LEU A 71 -0.38 -19.46 -6.91
C LEU A 71 -1.45 -20.35 -6.25
N ALA A 72 -1.27 -20.73 -4.99
CA ALA A 72 -2.25 -21.55 -4.27
C ALA A 72 -3.47 -20.71 -3.82
N THR A 73 -3.25 -19.45 -3.47
CA THR A 73 -4.27 -18.57 -2.89
C THR A 73 -4.67 -17.40 -3.79
N ALA A 74 -3.95 -17.18 -4.89
CA ALA A 74 -4.05 -16.00 -5.77
C ALA A 74 -3.90 -14.66 -5.03
N LYS A 75 -3.25 -14.68 -3.85
CA LYS A 75 -3.00 -13.48 -3.05
C LYS A 75 -1.68 -12.85 -3.47
N LEU A 76 -1.70 -11.53 -3.52
CA LEU A 76 -0.54 -10.68 -3.71
C LEU A 76 0.09 -10.39 -2.35
N TYR A 77 1.40 -10.54 -2.28
CA TYR A 77 2.22 -10.26 -1.11
C TYR A 77 3.23 -9.18 -1.49
N ALA A 78 3.55 -8.30 -0.54
CA ALA A 78 4.63 -7.34 -0.69
C ALA A 78 5.83 -7.77 0.17
N ASP A 79 7.01 -7.92 -0.43
CA ASP A 79 8.27 -8.04 0.28
C ASP A 79 8.88 -6.64 0.44
N LEU A 80 8.64 -6.02 1.61
CA LEU A 80 9.17 -4.70 1.91
C LEU A 80 10.62 -4.73 2.40
N SER A 81 11.20 -5.91 2.62
CA SER A 81 12.58 -6.05 3.11
C SER A 81 13.62 -5.61 2.08
N ILE A 82 13.26 -5.64 0.79
CA ILE A 82 14.11 -5.22 -0.31
C ILE A 82 14.11 -3.71 -0.55
N LEU A 83 13.24 -2.96 0.13
CA LEU A 83 13.17 -1.50 0.03
C LEU A 83 14.13 -0.83 1.01
N ARG A 84 14.47 0.42 0.73
CA ARG A 84 15.26 1.25 1.66
C ARG A 84 14.51 1.44 2.99
N PRO A 85 15.21 1.51 4.13
CA PRO A 85 14.58 1.66 5.45
C PRO A 85 13.62 2.84 5.55
N GLU A 86 13.94 3.99 4.94
CA GLU A 86 13.13 5.20 4.97
C GLU A 86 11.82 5.00 4.22
N THR A 87 11.88 4.39 3.04
CA THR A 87 10.70 4.05 2.24
C THR A 87 9.79 3.08 3.00
N ARG A 88 10.38 2.06 3.63
CA ARG A 88 9.65 1.08 4.43
C ARG A 88 8.94 1.73 5.62
N SER A 89 9.60 2.65 6.32
CA SER A 89 8.98 3.41 7.42
C SER A 89 7.77 4.21 6.93
N THR A 90 7.86 4.88 5.78
CA THR A 90 6.72 5.60 5.19
C THR A 90 5.56 4.66 4.85
N ILE A 91 5.86 3.51 4.26
CA ILE A 91 4.85 2.50 3.91
C ILE A 91 4.14 1.98 5.16
N TYR A 92 4.86 1.66 6.25
CA TYR A 92 4.22 1.17 7.46
C TYR A 92 3.35 2.22 8.17
N LYS A 93 3.78 3.49 8.18
CA LYS A 93 2.95 4.58 8.71
C LYS A 93 1.64 4.71 7.92
N LEU A 94 1.73 4.66 6.60
CA LEU A 94 0.55 4.70 5.74
C LEU A 94 -0.32 3.44 5.90
N ALA A 95 0.30 2.26 6.08
CA ALA A 95 -0.42 1.00 6.28
C ALA A 95 -1.27 1.04 7.56
N ALA A 96 -0.76 1.63 8.64
CA ALA A 96 -1.54 1.84 9.87
C ALA A 96 -2.79 2.70 9.59
N THR A 97 -2.63 3.84 8.91
CA THR A 97 -3.76 4.70 8.53
C THR A 97 -4.76 3.98 7.60
N ILE A 98 -4.27 3.21 6.63
CA ILE A 98 -5.13 2.41 5.74
C ILE A 98 -5.90 1.34 6.55
N ALA A 99 -5.26 0.67 7.50
CA ALA A 99 -5.90 -0.36 8.31
C ALA A 99 -7.03 0.22 9.17
N GLU A 100 -6.85 1.41 9.74
CA GLU A 100 -7.89 2.15 10.47
C GLU A 100 -9.07 2.48 9.53
N VAL A 101 -8.79 3.07 8.36
CA VAL A 101 -9.82 3.45 7.38
C VAL A 101 -10.62 2.24 6.88
N LEU A 102 -9.95 1.10 6.66
CA LEU A 102 -10.59 -0.13 6.20
C LEU A 102 -11.22 -0.97 7.33
N GLY A 103 -11.07 -0.57 8.60
CA GLY A 103 -11.55 -1.34 9.76
C GLY A 103 -10.84 -2.67 9.96
N LEU A 104 -9.56 -2.77 9.56
CA LEU A 104 -8.73 -3.98 9.62
C LEU A 104 -7.80 -4.01 10.86
N GLU A 105 -8.05 -3.14 11.85
CA GLU A 105 -7.16 -2.91 13.01
C GLU A 105 -6.86 -4.17 13.83
N ARG A 106 -7.78 -5.14 13.90
CA ARG A 106 -7.55 -6.42 14.59
C ARG A 106 -6.45 -7.28 13.94
N GLN A 107 -6.13 -7.06 12.67
CA GLN A 107 -5.09 -7.81 11.94
C GLN A 107 -3.74 -7.07 11.94
N ALA A 108 -3.73 -5.73 12.03
CA ALA A 108 -2.50 -4.93 12.09
C ALA A 108 -1.72 -5.06 13.42
N ALA A 109 -2.40 -5.45 14.50
CA ALA A 109 -1.78 -5.77 15.79
C ALA A 109 -1.04 -7.12 15.77
N GLU A 110 -1.56 -8.11 15.04
CA GLU A 110 -0.97 -9.46 14.94
C GLU A 110 0.26 -9.49 14.01
N THR A 111 0.41 -8.54 13.10
CA THR A 111 1.57 -8.41 12.20
C THR A 111 2.70 -7.52 12.74
N GLY A 112 2.58 -7.01 13.98
CA GLY A 112 3.61 -6.19 14.62
C GLY A 112 3.74 -4.76 14.07
N ILE A 113 2.81 -4.31 13.22
CA ILE A 113 2.85 -2.95 12.64
C ILE A 113 2.56 -1.88 13.72
N LEU A 114 1.79 -2.22 14.75
CA LEU A 114 1.42 -1.31 15.83
C LEU A 114 2.43 -1.22 16.99
N GLU A 115 3.41 -2.13 17.10
CA GLU A 115 4.37 -2.10 18.23
C GLU A 115 5.36 -0.93 18.16
N SER A 116 5.57 -0.36 16.96
CA SER A 116 6.47 0.80 16.79
C SER A 116 5.87 2.13 17.27
N SER A 117 4.56 2.19 17.58
CA SER A 117 3.88 3.43 17.98
C SER A 117 3.72 3.59 19.50
N MET A 118 3.97 2.54 20.29
CA MET A 118 3.76 2.57 21.75
C MET A 118 5.03 2.50 22.60
N SER A 119 6.23 2.60 21.99
CA SER A 119 7.50 2.59 22.72
C SER A 119 8.19 3.96 22.73
N LEU A 120 7.47 4.97 23.21
CA LEU A 120 8.07 6.19 23.73
C LEU A 120 7.10 6.70 24.78
N HIS A 121 7.32 6.32 26.03
CA HIS A 121 6.99 7.03 27.28
C HIS A 121 7.23 6.05 28.44
N VAL A 122 8.51 5.88 28.80
CA VAL A 122 8.95 5.67 30.20
C VAL A 122 10.26 6.41 30.37
#